data_AF-A0A519GLK9-F1
#
_entry.id   AF-A0A519GLK9-F1
#
_cell.length_a   1.000
_cell.length_b   1.000
_cell.length_c   1.000
_cell.angle_alpha   90.00
_cell.angle_beta   90.00
_cell.angle_gamma   90.00
#
_symmetry.space_group_name_H-M   'P 1'
#
loop_
_entity.id
_entity.type
_entity.pdbx_description
1 polymer ?
#
loop_
_entity_poly.entity_id
_entity_poly.type
_entity_poly.pdbx_seq_one_letter_code
_entity_poly.pdbx_strand_id
1 'polypeptide(L)'
;MKRIALGLLCGAALLYALAKAFEPRHPWLGYVAAFAEAAMVGAIADWFAVVALFRHPLGLPIPHTAIIPANKDRIGANLAGFICNNFLSTPQVLAKLQQFDPAARIADWLAAPSNAAKLGDHAVTVVRYGLGAFDDARVRDFLGRTVTAGLGQVDLSRLLGQALDALTAGGRHQALLDDVLVQVAGLIESEDLQERITEAIAREIKTLRYIGLDQMAAKLATRKIVAAVARTVSELAAEPEHPMRQRFDGFVDDFVLRLKHDP
;
A
#
# COMPACT_ATOMS: atom_id res chain seq x y z
N MET A 1 13.01 50.80 24.06
CA MET A 1 13.40 51.04 22.65
C MET A 1 12.52 52.08 21.96
N LYS A 2 11.19 51.93 21.88
CA LYS A 2 10.29 52.92 21.24
C LYS A 2 10.42 54.36 21.76
N ARG A 3 10.61 54.53 23.08
CA ARG A 3 10.84 55.85 23.71
C ARG A 3 12.15 56.51 23.32
N ILE A 4 13.20 55.71 23.06
CA ILE A 4 14.51 56.22 22.63
C ILE A 4 14.42 56.70 21.18
N ALA A 5 13.79 55.91 20.30
CA ALA A 5 13.57 56.30 18.92
C ALA A 5 12.73 57.60 18.80
N LEU A 6 11.65 57.71 19.58
CA LEU A 6 10.86 58.94 19.66
C LEU A 6 11.68 60.11 20.22
N GLY A 7 12.47 59.87 21.26
CA GLY A 7 13.37 60.88 21.84
C GLY A 7 14.41 61.39 20.85
N LEU A 8 15.00 60.51 20.05
CA LEU A 8 15.95 60.88 18.99
C LEU A 8 15.27 61.65 17.86
N LEU A 9 14.06 61.27 17.46
CA LEU A 9 13.27 62.01 16.46
C LEU A 9 12.93 63.42 16.96
N CYS A 10 12.46 63.54 18.20
CA CYS A 10 12.20 64.84 18.84
C CYS A 10 13.49 65.65 18.98
N GLY A 11 14.61 65.01 19.32
CA GLY A 11 15.93 65.64 19.38
C GLY A 11 16.40 66.17 18.03
N ALA A 12 16.23 65.41 16.95
CA ALA A 12 16.54 65.83 15.59
C ALA A 12 15.63 66.98 15.13
N ALA A 13 14.33 66.93 15.43
CA ALA A 13 13.38 68.00 15.13
C ALA A 13 13.73 69.30 15.88
N LEU A 14 14.13 69.20 17.15
CA LEU A 14 14.56 70.34 17.95
C LEU A 14 15.89 70.91 17.45
N LEU A 15 16.84 70.04 17.09
CA LEU A 15 18.12 70.46 16.49
C LEU A 15 17.91 71.18 15.16
N TYR A 16 17.00 70.68 14.31
CA TYR A 16 16.60 71.33 13.06
C TYR A 16 16.01 72.72 13.30
N ALA A 17 15.03 72.82 14.21
CA ALA A 17 14.37 74.08 14.52
C ALA A 17 15.35 75.14 15.07
N LEU A 18 16.26 74.74 15.96
CA LEU A 18 17.29 75.63 16.49
C LEU A 18 18.30 76.03 15.41
N ALA A 19 18.82 75.06 14.63
CA ALA A 19 19.77 75.35 13.56
C ALA A 19 19.19 76.32 12.53
N LYS A 20 17.92 76.14 12.13
CA LYS A 20 17.20 77.04 11.22
C LYS A 20 16.92 78.42 11.81
N ALA A 21 16.56 78.51 13.09
CA ALA A 21 16.30 79.80 13.73
C ALA A 21 17.55 80.70 13.84
N PHE A 22 18.73 80.09 14.02
CA PHE A 22 20.01 80.81 14.15
C PHE A 22 20.82 80.90 12.85
N GLU A 23 20.38 80.23 11.78
CA GLU A 23 20.98 80.30 10.44
C GLU A 23 21.22 81.73 9.92
N PRO A 24 20.33 82.72 10.13
CA PRO A 24 20.57 84.10 9.69
C PRO A 24 21.76 84.77 10.38
N ARG A 25 22.14 84.31 11.58
CA ARG A 25 23.28 84.84 12.36
C ARG A 25 24.56 84.03 12.13
N HIS A 26 24.44 82.74 11.81
CA HIS A 26 25.56 81.83 11.64
C HIS A 26 25.35 80.91 10.42
N PRO A 27 25.90 81.25 9.24
CA PRO A 27 25.65 80.52 8.00
C PRO A 27 26.05 79.03 8.03
N TRP A 28 27.03 78.64 8.86
CA TRP A 28 27.46 77.25 9.00
C TRP A 28 26.38 76.33 9.61
N LEU A 29 25.40 76.89 10.32
CA LEU A 29 24.27 76.14 10.86
C LEU A 29 23.36 75.55 9.78
N GLY A 30 23.43 76.05 8.54
CA GLY A 30 22.72 75.46 7.41
C GLY A 30 23.08 73.98 7.16
N TYR A 31 24.34 73.59 7.38
CA TYR A 31 24.77 72.18 7.27
C TYR A 31 24.17 71.31 8.38
N VAL A 32 24.09 71.85 9.60
CA VAL A 32 23.48 71.15 10.75
C VAL A 32 21.98 71.01 10.56
N ALA A 33 21.32 72.04 10.03
CA ALA A 33 19.91 71.99 9.67
C ALA A 33 19.64 70.91 8.60
N ALA A 34 20.42 70.88 7.52
CA ALA A 34 20.26 69.87 6.47
C ALA A 34 20.47 68.43 7.00
N PHE A 35 21.45 68.22 7.89
CA PHE A 35 21.65 66.92 8.53
C PHE A 35 20.47 66.53 9.43
N ALA A 36 19.99 67.45 10.26
CA ALA A 36 18.87 67.21 11.15
C ALA A 36 17.56 66.97 10.39
N GLU A 37 17.35 67.67 9.27
CA GLU A 37 16.24 67.46 8.35
C GLU A 37 16.28 66.06 7.72
N ALA A 38 17.43 65.67 7.18
CA ALA A 38 17.62 64.34 6.60
C ALA A 38 17.39 63.23 7.63
N ALA A 39 17.89 63.41 8.86
CA ALA A 39 17.70 62.46 9.95
C ALA A 39 16.21 62.34 10.36
N MET A 40 15.50 63.47 10.45
CA MET A 40 14.07 63.50 10.80
C MET A 40 13.22 62.83 9.71
N VAL A 41 13.41 63.22 8.45
CA VAL A 41 12.67 62.67 7.31
C VAL A 41 12.97 61.17 7.14
N GLY A 42 14.24 60.76 7.28
CA GLY A 42 14.64 59.36 7.22
C GLY A 42 13.98 58.51 8.31
N ALA A 43 13.92 59.01 9.54
CA ALA A 43 13.26 58.30 10.64
C ALA A 43 11.73 58.16 10.43
N ILE A 44 11.07 59.17 9.86
CA ILE A 44 9.64 59.10 9.52
C ILE A 44 9.40 58.12 8.36
N ALA A 45 10.28 58.11 7.35
CA ALA A 45 10.20 57.21 6.22
C ALA A 45 10.36 55.74 6.63
N ASP A 46 11.34 55.43 7.48
CA ASP A 46 11.54 54.08 8.01
C ASP A 46 10.33 53.59 8.81
N TRP A 47 9.78 54.45 9.69
CA TRP A 47 8.55 54.15 10.40
C TRP A 47 7.40 53.85 9.43
N PHE A 48 7.22 54.69 8.41
CA PHE A 48 6.19 54.50 7.41
C PHE A 48 6.37 53.19 6.65
N ALA A 49 7.59 52.84 6.24
CA ALA A 49 7.88 51.61 5.49
C ALA A 49 7.53 50.35 6.29
N VAL A 50 7.95 50.27 7.55
CA VAL A 50 7.61 49.14 8.42
C VAL A 50 6.11 49.08 8.67
N VAL A 51 5.47 50.21 8.96
CA VAL A 51 4.02 50.23 9.18
C VAL A 51 3.27 49.83 7.91
N ALA A 52 3.62 50.38 6.75
CA ALA A 52 3.01 50.06 5.45
C ALA A 52 3.21 48.61 5.03
N LEU A 53 4.26 47.93 5.50
CA LEU A 53 4.45 46.51 5.26
C LEU A 53 3.41 45.66 6.01
N PHE A 54 3.08 46.03 7.25
CA PHE A 54 2.26 45.22 8.15
C PHE A 54 0.83 45.72 8.37
N ARG A 55 0.56 47.02 8.21
CA ARG A 55 -0.71 47.69 8.57
C ARG A 55 -0.93 48.96 7.71
N HIS A 56 -2.08 49.59 7.92
CA HIS A 56 -2.37 50.92 7.39
C HIS A 56 -1.78 52.01 8.29
N PRO A 57 -0.94 52.92 7.77
CA PRO A 57 -0.37 54.03 8.54
C PRO A 57 -1.49 54.94 9.04
N LEU A 58 -1.42 55.34 10.31
CA LEU A 58 -2.46 56.15 10.99
C LEU A 58 -3.88 55.56 10.95
N GLY A 59 -4.05 54.29 10.58
CA GLY A 59 -5.36 53.66 10.40
C GLY A 59 -6.10 54.07 9.12
N LEU A 60 -5.46 54.83 8.22
CA LEU A 60 -6.06 55.27 6.96
C LEU A 60 -5.78 54.25 5.84
N PRO A 61 -6.79 53.86 5.03
CA PRO A 61 -6.62 52.88 3.96
C PRO A 61 -5.91 53.51 2.75
N ILE A 62 -4.62 53.82 2.91
CA ILE A 62 -3.76 54.32 1.83
C ILE A 62 -3.50 53.16 0.86
N PRO A 63 -3.67 53.36 -0.47
CA PRO A 63 -3.38 52.33 -1.45
C PRO A 63 -1.92 51.86 -1.35
N HIS A 64 -1.65 50.59 -1.64
CA HIS A 64 -0.31 49.97 -1.55
C HIS A 64 0.33 49.95 -0.14
N THR A 65 -0.49 49.98 0.92
CA THR A 65 -0.05 49.71 2.31
C THR A 65 -0.68 48.41 2.83
N ALA A 66 -0.27 47.93 4.00
CA ALA A 66 -0.54 46.59 4.49
C ALA A 66 -0.15 45.47 3.48
N ILE A 67 1.04 45.59 2.88
CA ILE A 67 1.50 44.73 1.78
C ILE A 67 1.49 43.23 2.16
N ILE A 68 1.98 42.88 3.36
CA ILE A 68 2.01 41.49 3.84
C ILE A 68 0.59 40.95 4.05
N PRO A 69 -0.29 41.59 4.84
CA PRO A 69 -1.69 41.14 4.95
C PRO A 69 -2.40 40.98 3.60
N ALA A 70 -2.19 41.91 2.66
CA ALA A 70 -2.81 41.87 1.33
C ALA A 70 -2.30 40.72 0.45
N ASN A 71 -1.07 40.24 0.67
CA ASN A 71 -0.43 39.16 -0.11
C ASN A 71 -0.19 37.87 0.69
N LYS A 72 -0.81 37.72 1.87
CA LYS A 72 -0.52 36.63 2.81
C LYS A 72 -0.62 35.25 2.17
N ASP A 73 -1.63 35.04 1.31
CA ASP A 73 -1.92 33.75 0.71
C ASP A 73 -0.86 33.39 -0.35
N ARG A 74 -0.46 34.38 -1.16
CA ARG A 74 0.64 34.23 -2.14
C ARG A 74 1.97 33.95 -1.46
N ILE A 75 2.28 34.68 -0.38
CA ILE A 75 3.50 34.47 0.40
C ILE A 75 3.48 33.08 1.04
N GLY A 76 2.34 32.65 1.59
CA GLY A 76 2.16 31.33 2.17
C GLY A 76 2.37 30.20 1.16
N ALA A 77 1.78 30.32 -0.04
CA ALA A 77 1.97 29.34 -1.11
C ALA A 77 3.45 29.22 -1.55
N ASN A 78 4.13 30.35 -1.73
CA ASN A 78 5.55 30.36 -2.08
C ASN A 78 6.43 29.76 -0.97
N LEU A 79 6.14 30.08 0.29
CA LEU A 79 6.86 29.53 1.44
C LEU A 79 6.63 28.03 1.57
N ALA A 80 5.40 27.55 1.37
CA ALA A 80 5.08 26.14 1.36
C ALA A 80 5.85 25.41 0.27
N GLY A 81 5.86 25.94 -0.96
CA GLY A 81 6.66 25.40 -2.06
C GLY A 81 8.16 25.35 -1.73
N PHE A 82 8.70 26.41 -1.12
CA PHE A 82 10.10 26.45 -0.69
C PHE A 82 10.42 25.37 0.35
N ILE A 83 9.58 25.21 1.38
CA ILE A 83 9.77 24.18 2.42
C ILE A 83 9.66 22.78 1.81
N CYS A 84 8.64 22.55 0.98
CA CYS A 84 8.44 21.27 0.31
C CYS A 84 9.65 20.89 -0.56
N ASN A 85 10.16 21.84 -1.34
CA ASN A 85 11.24 21.57 -2.29
C ASN A 85 12.63 21.50 -1.65
N ASN A 86 12.88 22.25 -0.56
CA ASN A 86 14.23 22.35 0.03
C ASN A 86 14.42 21.55 1.32
N PHE A 87 13.34 21.24 2.04
CA PHE A 87 13.41 20.53 3.34
C PHE A 87 12.64 19.21 3.35
N LEU A 88 11.57 19.10 2.57
CA LEU A 88 10.75 17.88 2.47
C LEU A 88 10.88 17.21 1.10
N SER A 89 11.99 17.44 0.39
CA SER A 89 12.18 16.75 -0.89
C SER A 89 12.28 15.24 -0.64
N THR A 90 11.72 14.44 -1.55
CA THR A 90 11.74 12.98 -1.46
C THR A 90 13.11 12.40 -1.09
N PRO A 91 14.24 12.86 -1.67
CA PRO A 91 15.56 12.36 -1.30
C PRO A 91 15.96 12.65 0.14
N GLN A 92 15.64 13.85 0.66
CA GLN A 92 15.97 14.26 2.02
C GLN A 92 15.13 13.51 3.06
N VAL A 93 13.84 13.33 2.78
CA VAL A 93 12.93 12.56 3.62
C VAL A 93 13.36 11.10 3.64
N LEU A 94 13.68 10.52 2.47
CA LEU A 94 14.13 9.13 2.38
C LEU A 94 15.45 8.90 3.12
N ALA A 95 16.42 9.81 2.98
CA ALA A 95 17.68 9.75 3.72
C ALA A 95 17.47 9.79 5.24
N LYS A 96 16.50 10.59 5.72
CA LYS A 96 16.14 10.63 7.14
C LYS A 96 15.40 9.39 7.61
N LEU A 97 14.53 8.83 6.77
CA LEU A 97 13.80 7.61 7.08
C LEU A 97 14.74 6.40 7.17
N GLN A 98 15.73 6.32 6.28
CA GLN A 98 16.79 5.30 6.33
C GLN A 98 17.66 5.42 7.59
N GLN A 99 17.98 6.65 8.04
CA GLN A 99 18.72 6.85 9.30
C GLN A 99 17.96 6.36 10.53
N PHE A 100 16.62 6.41 10.51
CA PHE A 100 15.79 6.03 11.64
C PHE A 100 15.38 4.55 11.64
N ASP A 101 15.59 3.86 10.52
CA ASP A 101 15.23 2.47 10.23
C ASP A 101 13.93 2.01 10.92
N PRO A 102 12.78 2.62 10.57
CA PRO A 102 11.51 2.27 11.18
C PRO A 102 11.12 0.81 10.92
N ALA A 103 11.58 0.23 9.81
CA ALA A 103 11.32 -1.16 9.46
C ALA A 103 11.99 -2.12 10.45
N ALA A 104 13.29 -1.94 10.73
CA ALA A 104 13.98 -2.73 11.75
C ALA A 104 13.36 -2.53 13.13
N ARG A 105 12.98 -1.30 13.48
CA ARG A 105 12.36 -1.02 14.78
C ARG A 105 11.01 -1.71 14.96
N ILE A 106 10.21 -1.76 13.90
CA ILE A 106 8.95 -2.51 13.89
C ILE A 106 9.24 -4.00 13.95
N ALA A 107 10.22 -4.49 13.19
CA ALA A 107 10.62 -5.90 13.22
C ALA A 107 11.08 -6.33 14.63
N ASP A 108 11.95 -5.55 15.27
CA ASP A 108 12.41 -5.78 16.64
C ASP A 108 11.25 -5.73 17.65
N TRP A 109 10.33 -4.78 17.48
CA TRP A 109 9.15 -4.70 18.31
C TRP A 109 8.25 -5.93 18.16
N LEU A 110 8.04 -6.41 16.92
CA LEU A 110 7.27 -7.63 16.64
C LEU A 110 8.03 -8.91 17.07
N ALA A 111 9.36 -8.91 17.04
CA ALA A 111 10.16 -10.06 17.46
C ALA A 111 10.08 -10.30 18.98
N ALA A 112 9.72 -9.28 19.77
CA ALA A 112 9.47 -9.44 21.19
C ALA A 112 8.22 -10.30 21.44
N PRO A 113 8.33 -11.45 22.14
CA PRO A 113 7.21 -12.39 22.30
C PRO A 113 5.95 -11.78 22.94
N SER A 114 6.14 -10.81 23.84
CA SER A 114 5.04 -10.11 24.52
C SER A 114 4.24 -9.18 23.58
N ASN A 115 4.87 -8.61 22.56
CA ASN A 115 4.23 -7.75 21.58
C ASN A 115 3.58 -8.56 20.47
N ALA A 116 4.25 -9.62 20.00
CA ALA A 116 3.68 -10.60 19.08
C ALA A 116 2.39 -11.22 19.63
N ALA A 117 2.38 -11.59 20.92
CA ALA A 117 1.20 -12.13 21.58
C ALA A 117 0.05 -11.11 21.63
N LYS A 118 0.32 -9.84 22.00
CA LYS A 118 -0.70 -8.78 21.99
C LYS A 118 -1.27 -8.53 20.60
N LEU A 119 -0.42 -8.51 19.57
CA LEU A 119 -0.85 -8.35 18.20
C LEU A 119 -1.66 -9.55 17.72
N GLY A 120 -1.24 -10.76 18.09
CA GLY A 120 -1.95 -12.01 17.83
C GLY A 120 -3.34 -12.02 18.47
N ASP A 121 -3.48 -11.62 19.73
CA ASP A 121 -4.77 -11.54 20.42
C ASP A 121 -5.72 -10.54 19.74
N HIS A 122 -5.20 -9.39 19.31
CA HIS A 122 -5.98 -8.43 18.54
C HIS A 122 -6.34 -8.95 17.15
N ALA A 123 -5.42 -9.63 16.46
CA ALA A 123 -5.69 -10.24 15.17
C ALA A 123 -6.78 -11.32 15.28
N VAL A 124 -6.71 -12.18 16.30
CA VAL A 124 -7.75 -13.19 16.59
C VAL A 124 -9.09 -12.53 16.89
N THR A 125 -9.09 -11.41 17.63
CA THR A 125 -10.31 -10.66 17.93
C THR A 125 -10.94 -10.07 16.67
N VAL A 126 -10.12 -9.45 15.81
CA VAL A 126 -10.57 -8.88 14.53
C VAL A 126 -11.07 -9.97 13.59
N VAL A 127 -10.36 -11.09 13.48
CA VAL A 127 -10.77 -12.23 12.66
C VAL A 127 -12.08 -12.81 13.19
N ARG A 128 -12.23 -13.00 14.50
CA ARG A 128 -13.49 -13.47 15.09
C ARG A 128 -14.65 -12.51 14.85
N TYR A 129 -14.41 -11.20 14.97
CA TYR A 129 -15.43 -10.19 14.70
C TYR A 129 -15.79 -10.14 13.21
N GLY A 130 -14.79 -10.27 12.33
CA GLY A 130 -14.97 -10.37 10.88
C GLY A 130 -15.76 -11.61 10.50
N LEU A 131 -15.39 -12.78 11.03
CA LEU A 131 -16.11 -14.05 10.86
C LEU A 131 -17.56 -13.96 11.35
N GLY A 132 -17.80 -13.35 12.51
CA GLY A 132 -19.15 -13.08 13.00
C GLY A 132 -19.93 -12.08 12.15
N ALA A 133 -19.24 -11.16 11.46
CA ALA A 133 -19.88 -10.25 10.52
C ALA A 133 -20.33 -10.98 9.24
N PHE A 134 -19.64 -12.04 8.79
CA PHE A 134 -20.10 -12.86 7.65
C PHE A 134 -21.40 -13.62 7.94
N ASP A 135 -21.76 -13.83 9.20
CA ASP A 135 -23.06 -14.43 9.56
C ASP A 135 -24.23 -13.43 9.45
N ASP A 136 -23.96 -12.12 9.39
CA ASP A 136 -25.01 -11.12 9.16
C ASP A 136 -25.51 -11.18 7.71
N ALA A 137 -26.83 -11.30 7.54
CA ALA A 137 -27.48 -11.32 6.23
C ALA A 137 -27.11 -10.08 5.38
N ARG A 138 -26.93 -8.91 6.01
CA ARG A 138 -26.54 -7.66 5.32
C ARG A 138 -25.12 -7.72 4.76
N VAL A 139 -24.19 -8.35 5.48
CA VAL A 139 -22.80 -8.49 5.04
C VAL A 139 -22.72 -9.51 3.91
N ARG A 140 -23.45 -10.63 4.00
CA ARG A 140 -23.55 -11.60 2.90
C ARG A 140 -24.12 -10.98 1.63
N ASP A 141 -25.18 -10.19 1.74
CA ASP A 141 -25.75 -9.50 0.59
C ASP A 141 -24.82 -8.43 0.02
N PHE A 142 -24.12 -7.69 0.88
CA PHE A 142 -23.15 -6.68 0.45
C PHE A 142 -21.94 -7.32 -0.23
N LEU A 143 -21.39 -8.40 0.34
CA LEU A 143 -20.28 -9.13 -0.25
C LEU A 143 -20.71 -9.79 -1.55
N GLY A 144 -21.88 -10.43 -1.58
CA GLY A 144 -22.46 -11.00 -2.78
C GLY A 144 -22.55 -9.96 -3.88
N ARG A 145 -23.13 -8.78 -3.59
CA ARG A 145 -23.22 -7.66 -4.54
C ARG A 145 -21.85 -7.15 -4.98
N THR A 146 -20.90 -6.98 -4.07
CA THR A 146 -19.56 -6.47 -4.36
C THR A 146 -18.74 -7.45 -5.18
N VAL A 147 -18.83 -8.75 -4.87
CA VAL A 147 -18.22 -9.84 -5.62
C VAL A 147 -18.87 -9.93 -7.01
N THR A 148 -20.20 -9.92 -7.12
CA THR A 148 -20.85 -9.92 -8.45
C THR A 148 -20.54 -8.66 -9.26
N ALA A 149 -20.45 -7.49 -8.63
CA ALA A 149 -20.10 -6.24 -9.30
C ALA A 149 -18.62 -6.19 -9.72
N GLY A 150 -17.72 -6.75 -8.90
CA GLY A 150 -16.29 -6.85 -9.20
C GLY A 150 -15.97 -7.93 -10.23
N LEU A 151 -16.62 -9.09 -10.14
CA LEU A 151 -16.53 -10.17 -11.13
C LEU A 151 -17.08 -9.75 -12.50
N GLY A 152 -18.09 -8.86 -12.54
CA GLY A 152 -18.57 -8.29 -13.80
C GLY A 152 -17.63 -7.25 -14.43
N GLN A 153 -16.62 -6.76 -13.70
CA GLN A 153 -15.66 -5.75 -14.20
C GLN A 153 -14.27 -6.34 -14.49
N VAL A 154 -13.96 -7.51 -13.91
CA VAL A 154 -12.68 -8.18 -14.09
C VAL A 154 -12.91 -9.51 -14.77
N ASP A 155 -12.32 -9.66 -15.95
CA ASP A 155 -12.32 -10.87 -16.76
C ASP A 155 -11.47 -11.97 -16.07
N LEU A 156 -12.05 -12.54 -15.01
CA LEU A 156 -11.37 -13.45 -14.09
C LEU A 156 -10.95 -14.74 -14.82
N SER A 157 -11.79 -15.19 -15.76
CA SER A 157 -11.52 -16.32 -16.65
C SER A 157 -10.23 -16.10 -17.43
N ARG A 158 -10.07 -14.90 -18.02
CA ARG A 158 -8.85 -14.54 -18.75
C ARG A 158 -7.62 -14.42 -17.86
N LEU A 159 -7.74 -13.83 -16.66
CA LEU A 159 -6.62 -13.74 -15.70
C LEU A 159 -6.19 -15.12 -15.18
N LEU A 160 -7.15 -15.98 -14.85
CA LEU A 160 -6.89 -17.37 -14.46
C LEU A 160 -6.28 -18.16 -15.62
N GLY A 161 -6.76 -17.96 -16.83
CA GLY A 161 -6.18 -18.53 -18.05
C GLY A 161 -4.74 -18.08 -18.26
N GLN A 162 -4.41 -16.80 -18.06
CA GLN A 162 -3.03 -16.30 -18.14
C GLN A 162 -2.13 -16.83 -17.02
N ALA A 163 -2.65 -16.93 -15.80
CA ALA A 163 -1.90 -17.48 -14.67
C ALA A 163 -1.62 -18.98 -14.85
N LEU A 164 -2.64 -19.75 -15.25
CA LEU A 164 -2.50 -21.18 -15.55
C LEU A 164 -1.55 -21.40 -16.72
N ASP A 165 -1.64 -20.60 -17.79
CA ASP A 165 -0.70 -20.65 -18.92
C ASP A 165 0.74 -20.40 -18.50
N ALA A 166 0.99 -19.42 -17.63
CA ALA A 166 2.33 -19.15 -17.10
C ALA A 166 2.84 -20.30 -16.21
N LEU A 167 1.94 -20.97 -15.49
CA LEU A 167 2.25 -22.12 -14.64
C LEU A 167 2.43 -23.41 -15.43
N THR A 168 1.74 -23.59 -16.55
CA THR A 168 1.81 -24.78 -17.40
C THR A 168 2.89 -24.64 -18.49
N ALA A 169 3.30 -23.42 -18.82
CA ALA A 169 4.34 -23.11 -19.78
C ALA A 169 5.63 -23.93 -19.54
N GLY A 170 6.11 -24.56 -20.61
CA GLY A 170 7.30 -25.42 -20.57
C GLY A 170 7.11 -26.74 -19.83
N GLY A 171 5.86 -27.20 -19.66
CA GLY A 171 5.57 -28.52 -19.08
C GLY A 171 5.70 -28.59 -17.55
N ARG A 172 5.77 -27.46 -16.85
CA ARG A 172 5.94 -27.41 -15.38
C ARG A 172 4.83 -28.12 -14.60
N HIS A 173 3.64 -28.23 -15.19
CA HIS A 173 2.52 -28.98 -14.61
C HIS A 173 2.78 -30.49 -14.55
N GLN A 174 3.68 -31.03 -15.38
CA GLN A 174 4.13 -32.42 -15.29
C GLN A 174 4.90 -32.69 -14.00
N ALA A 175 5.68 -31.74 -13.49
CA ALA A 175 6.39 -31.91 -12.21
C ALA A 175 5.42 -32.03 -11.02
N LEU A 176 4.33 -31.25 -11.03
CA LEU A 176 3.26 -31.40 -10.03
C LEU A 176 2.50 -32.71 -10.20
N LEU A 177 2.26 -33.14 -11.45
CA LEU A 177 1.65 -34.43 -11.74
C LEU A 177 2.53 -35.59 -11.25
N ASP A 178 3.85 -35.50 -11.40
CA ASP A 178 4.81 -36.48 -10.89
C ASP A 178 4.70 -36.65 -9.38
N ASP A 179 4.73 -35.54 -8.63
CA ASP A 179 4.62 -35.58 -7.17
C ASP A 179 3.31 -36.22 -6.69
N VAL A 180 2.21 -35.92 -7.38
CA VAL A 180 0.90 -36.51 -7.07
C VAL A 180 0.88 -37.99 -7.43
N LEU A 181 1.37 -38.36 -8.61
CA LEU A 181 1.39 -39.75 -9.07
C LEU A 181 2.27 -40.63 -8.18
N VAL A 182 3.41 -40.13 -7.72
CA VAL A 182 4.29 -40.86 -6.78
C VAL A 182 3.60 -41.09 -5.45
N GLN A 183 2.92 -40.08 -4.89
CA GLN A 183 2.17 -40.24 -3.65
C GLN A 183 0.99 -41.19 -3.80
N VAL A 184 0.23 -41.08 -4.89
CA VAL A 184 -0.92 -41.94 -5.16
C VAL A 184 -0.46 -43.38 -5.42
N ALA A 185 0.62 -43.58 -6.18
CA ALA A 185 1.22 -44.90 -6.38
C ALA A 185 1.62 -45.52 -5.03
N GLY A 186 2.34 -44.78 -4.18
CA GLY A 186 2.73 -45.27 -2.86
C GLY A 186 1.56 -45.60 -1.93
N LEU A 187 0.47 -44.82 -1.99
CA LEU A 187 -0.75 -45.12 -1.23
C LEU A 187 -1.46 -46.36 -1.75
N ILE A 188 -1.62 -46.50 -3.07
CA ILE A 188 -2.34 -47.61 -3.70
C ILE A 188 -1.51 -48.92 -3.66
N GLU A 189 -0.19 -48.86 -3.61
CA GLU A 189 0.67 -50.04 -3.42
C GLU A 189 0.60 -50.62 -2.00
N SER A 190 0.09 -49.87 -1.02
CA SER A 190 -0.03 -50.37 0.34
C SER A 190 -1.04 -51.53 0.43
N GLU A 191 -0.60 -52.67 0.95
CA GLU A 191 -1.45 -53.88 1.05
C GLU A 191 -2.72 -53.62 1.88
N ASP A 192 -2.64 -52.80 2.94
CA ASP A 192 -3.79 -52.45 3.79
C ASP A 192 -4.86 -51.67 3.01
N LEU A 193 -4.46 -50.72 2.16
CA LEU A 193 -5.42 -49.94 1.36
C LEU A 193 -6.05 -50.80 0.27
N GLN A 194 -5.24 -51.63 -0.41
CA GLN A 194 -5.76 -52.57 -1.42
C GLN A 194 -6.76 -53.54 -0.82
N GLU A 195 -6.50 -54.04 0.39
CA GLU A 195 -7.40 -54.96 1.08
C GLU A 195 -8.70 -54.27 1.52
N ARG A 196 -8.63 -53.04 2.04
CA ARG A 196 -9.81 -52.23 2.39
C ARG A 196 -10.68 -51.91 1.18
N ILE A 197 -10.07 -51.48 0.07
CA ILE A 197 -10.79 -51.17 -1.18
C ILE A 197 -11.41 -52.44 -1.76
N THR A 198 -10.65 -53.54 -1.78
CA THR A 198 -11.14 -54.85 -2.24
C THR A 198 -12.35 -55.29 -1.41
N GLU A 199 -12.29 -55.15 -0.09
CA GLU A 199 -13.38 -55.53 0.79
C GLU A 199 -14.60 -54.59 0.65
N ALA A 200 -14.39 -53.28 0.50
CA ALA A 200 -15.47 -52.32 0.25
C ALA A 200 -16.20 -52.61 -1.07
N ILE A 201 -15.46 -52.83 -2.16
CA ILE A 201 -16.03 -53.15 -3.47
C ILE A 201 -16.72 -54.52 -3.45
N ALA A 202 -16.12 -55.53 -2.82
CA ALA A 202 -16.73 -56.85 -2.70
C ALA A 202 -18.05 -56.81 -1.88
N ARG A 203 -18.12 -55.95 -0.85
CA ARG A 203 -19.36 -55.70 -0.08
C ARG A 203 -20.43 -55.02 -0.91
N GLU A 204 -20.08 -54.05 -1.76
CA GLU A 204 -21.08 -53.34 -2.59
C GLU A 204 -21.58 -54.20 -3.76
N ILE A 205 -20.71 -55.03 -4.34
CA ILE A 205 -21.09 -56.02 -5.37
C ILE A 205 -22.02 -57.09 -4.78
N LYS A 206 -21.89 -57.44 -3.50
CA LYS A 206 -22.84 -58.32 -2.79
C LYS A 206 -24.26 -57.75 -2.78
N THR A 207 -24.40 -56.42 -2.77
CA THR A 207 -25.70 -55.72 -2.84
C THR A 207 -26.29 -55.77 -4.25
N LEU A 208 -25.46 -55.81 -5.29
CA LEU A 208 -25.84 -56.07 -6.69
C LEU A 208 -25.98 -57.59 -6.95
N ARG A 209 -27.04 -58.17 -6.38
CA ARG A 209 -27.43 -59.57 -6.49
C ARG A 209 -27.79 -59.98 -7.94
N TYR A 210 -26.82 -60.21 -8.82
CA TYR A 210 -27.09 -60.72 -10.18
C TYR A 210 -26.05 -61.67 -10.81
N ILE A 211 -24.86 -61.86 -10.21
CA ILE A 211 -23.84 -62.75 -10.79
C ILE A 211 -23.46 -63.81 -9.76
N GLY A 212 -23.67 -65.09 -10.08
CA GLY A 212 -23.39 -66.26 -9.24
C GLY A 212 -21.90 -66.57 -9.06
N LEU A 213 -21.08 -65.55 -8.81
CA LEU A 213 -19.68 -65.68 -8.48
C LEU A 213 -19.52 -66.13 -7.03
N ASP A 214 -18.74 -67.20 -6.83
CA ASP A 214 -18.31 -67.61 -5.50
C ASP A 214 -17.57 -66.45 -4.79
N GLN A 215 -17.79 -66.24 -3.49
CA GLN A 215 -17.28 -65.06 -2.77
C GLN A 215 -15.75 -64.96 -2.84
N MET A 216 -15.09 -66.11 -2.86
CA MET A 216 -13.65 -66.22 -3.09
C MET A 216 -13.24 -65.72 -4.49
N ALA A 217 -14.02 -66.06 -5.52
CA ALA A 217 -13.77 -65.63 -6.90
C ALA A 217 -13.99 -64.13 -7.07
N ALA A 218 -15.04 -63.56 -6.47
CA ALA A 218 -15.29 -62.12 -6.48
C ALA A 218 -14.16 -61.33 -5.80
N LYS A 219 -13.74 -61.74 -4.59
CA LYS A 219 -12.64 -61.10 -3.87
C LYS A 219 -11.31 -61.18 -4.63
N LEU A 220 -11.01 -62.34 -5.24
CA LEU A 220 -9.81 -62.52 -6.06
C LEU A 220 -9.85 -61.67 -7.35
N ALA A 221 -11.01 -61.57 -8.00
CA ALA A 221 -11.19 -60.73 -9.18
C ALA A 221 -11.00 -59.25 -8.85
N THR A 222 -11.63 -58.75 -7.78
CA THR A 222 -11.48 -57.37 -7.32
C THR A 222 -10.04 -57.07 -6.93
N ARG A 223 -9.37 -57.97 -6.19
CA ARG A 223 -7.95 -57.80 -5.83
C ARG A 223 -7.06 -57.68 -7.07
N LYS A 224 -7.30 -58.52 -8.09
CA LYS A 224 -6.57 -58.43 -9.38
C LYS A 224 -6.83 -57.11 -10.10
N ILE A 225 -8.05 -56.60 -10.08
CA ILE A 225 -8.40 -55.30 -10.69
C ILE A 225 -7.70 -54.16 -9.93
N VAL A 226 -7.77 -54.14 -8.60
CA VAL A 226 -7.11 -53.13 -7.77
C VAL A 226 -5.60 -53.15 -7.98
N ALA A 227 -4.98 -54.33 -8.03
CA ALA A 227 -3.56 -54.49 -8.32
C ALA A 227 -3.20 -54.06 -9.76
N ALA A 228 -4.06 -54.33 -10.74
CA ALA A 228 -3.86 -53.86 -12.11
C ALA A 228 -3.92 -52.33 -12.20
N VAL A 229 -4.88 -51.70 -11.52
CA VAL A 229 -5.00 -50.23 -11.44
C VAL A 229 -3.77 -49.62 -10.74
N ALA A 230 -3.34 -50.20 -9.61
CA ALA A 230 -2.14 -49.79 -8.90
C ALA A 230 -0.92 -49.79 -9.82
N ARG A 231 -0.74 -50.90 -10.54
CA ARG A 231 0.36 -51.09 -11.48
C ARG A 231 0.30 -50.07 -12.62
N THR A 232 -0.87 -49.81 -13.21
CA THR A 232 -1.02 -48.79 -14.25
C THR A 232 -0.70 -47.38 -13.74
N VAL A 233 -1.06 -47.05 -12.50
CA VAL A 233 -0.70 -45.75 -11.90
C VAL A 233 0.81 -45.65 -11.65
N SER A 234 1.45 -46.73 -11.21
CA SER A 234 2.91 -46.77 -11.07
C SER A 234 3.63 -46.69 -12.41
N GLU A 235 3.14 -47.36 -13.45
CA GLU A 235 3.68 -47.28 -14.82
C GLU A 235 3.54 -45.85 -15.37
N LEU A 236 2.39 -45.21 -15.13
CA LEU A 236 2.17 -43.81 -15.45
C LEU A 236 3.14 -42.87 -14.72
N ALA A 237 3.45 -43.15 -13.45
CA ALA A 237 4.42 -42.37 -12.67
C ALA A 237 5.86 -42.54 -13.19
N ALA A 238 6.22 -43.75 -13.63
CA ALA A 238 7.58 -44.08 -14.06
C ALA A 238 7.92 -43.67 -15.50
N GLU A 239 6.93 -43.58 -16.39
CA GLU A 239 7.13 -43.26 -17.81
C GLU A 239 6.65 -41.85 -18.17
N PRO A 240 7.57 -40.89 -18.41
CA PRO A 240 7.22 -39.52 -18.79
C PRO A 240 6.49 -39.41 -20.14
N GLU A 241 6.78 -40.32 -21.09
CA GLU A 241 6.15 -40.31 -22.42
C GLU A 241 4.84 -41.12 -22.50
N HIS A 242 4.27 -41.53 -21.35
CA HIS A 242 3.08 -42.37 -21.34
C HIS A 242 1.88 -41.69 -22.03
N PRO A 243 1.09 -42.39 -22.89
CA PRO A 243 0.01 -41.79 -23.67
C PRO A 243 -1.06 -41.04 -22.85
N MET A 244 -1.30 -41.45 -21.60
CA MET A 244 -2.23 -40.76 -20.70
C MET A 244 -1.69 -39.41 -20.19
N ARG A 245 -0.36 -39.24 -20.06
CA ARG A 245 0.24 -37.95 -19.71
C ARG A 245 0.06 -36.95 -20.85
N GLN A 246 0.30 -37.38 -22.08
CA GLN A 246 0.08 -36.54 -23.27
C GLN A 246 -1.40 -36.12 -23.42
N ARG A 247 -2.34 -37.01 -23.06
CA ARG A 247 -3.77 -36.65 -23.01
C ARG A 247 -4.08 -35.64 -21.91
N PHE A 248 -3.42 -35.75 -20.76
CA PHE A 248 -3.55 -34.77 -19.69
C PHE A 248 -3.01 -33.41 -20.12
N ASP A 249 -1.86 -33.36 -20.80
CA ASP A 249 -1.31 -32.11 -21.35
C ASP A 249 -2.29 -31.45 -22.31
N GLY A 250 -2.81 -32.20 -23.28
CA GLY A 250 -3.80 -31.69 -24.22
C GLY A 250 -5.09 -31.21 -23.54
N PHE A 251 -5.52 -31.88 -22.46
CA PHE A 251 -6.67 -31.42 -21.66
C PHE A 251 -6.38 -30.11 -20.93
N VAL A 252 -5.20 -29.98 -20.31
CA VAL A 252 -4.79 -28.77 -19.60
C VAL A 252 -4.67 -27.59 -20.57
N ASP A 253 -4.04 -27.81 -21.72
CA ASP A 253 -3.90 -26.77 -22.76
C ASP A 253 -5.25 -26.31 -23.30
N ASP A 254 -6.15 -27.25 -23.62
CA ASP A 254 -7.50 -26.94 -24.08
C ASP A 254 -8.33 -26.24 -22.98
N PHE A 255 -8.17 -26.64 -21.72
CA PHE A 255 -8.83 -25.99 -20.58
C PHE A 255 -8.36 -24.54 -20.38
N VAL A 256 -7.04 -24.30 -20.47
CA VAL A 256 -6.44 -22.96 -20.41
C VAL A 256 -6.92 -22.10 -21.58
N LEU A 257 -6.97 -22.68 -22.79
CA LEU A 257 -7.43 -21.98 -23.98
C LEU A 257 -8.91 -21.61 -23.87
N ARG A 258 -9.76 -22.50 -23.36
CA ARG A 258 -11.17 -22.20 -23.08
C ARG A 258 -11.31 -21.07 -22.07
N LEU A 259 -10.61 -21.11 -20.94
CA LEU A 259 -10.63 -20.05 -19.92
C LEU A 259 -10.23 -18.67 -20.47
N LYS A 260 -9.25 -18.63 -21.39
CA LYS A 260 -8.81 -17.37 -22.02
C LYS A 260 -9.84 -16.77 -22.99
N HIS A 261 -10.75 -17.57 -23.52
CA HIS A 261 -11.74 -17.18 -24.53
C HIS A 261 -13.18 -17.26 -24.02
N ASP A 262 -13.37 -17.57 -22.73
CA ASP A 262 -14.67 -17.57 -22.06
C ASP A 262 -15.07 -16.10 -21.80
N PRO A 263 -16.24 -15.65 -22.29
CA PRO A 263 -16.68 -14.25 -22.20
C PRO A 263 -17.13 -13.79 -20.81
#